data_AF-A0A6J1X5R8-F1
#
_entry.id   AF-A0A6J1X5R8-F1
#
_cell.length_a   1.000
_cell.length_b   1.000
_cell.length_c   1.000
_cell.angle_alpha   90.00
_cell.angle_beta   90.00
_cell.angle_gamma   90.00
#
_symmetry.space_group_name_H-M   'P 1'
#
loop_
_entity.id
_entity.type
_entity.pdbx_description
1 polymer ?
#
loop_
_entity_poly.entity_id
_entity_poly.type
_entity_poly.pdbx_seq_one_letter_code
_entity_poly.pdbx_strand_id
1 'polypeptide(L)'
;MPFKPADNPKCPKCGKSVYAAEERVAGGLKWHKMCFKCGLCQKLLDSTNCSEHEGELYCKVCHARKFGPKGYGFGGGAGCLSMDTGDHLQQENAN
;
A
#
# COMPACT_ATOMS: atom_id res chain seq x y z
N MET A 1 11.16 -18.33 -42.88
CA MET A 1 10.17 -17.64 -42.02
C MET A 1 10.86 -17.23 -40.72
N PRO A 2 11.15 -15.95 -40.48
CA PRO A 2 11.72 -15.54 -39.21
C PRO A 2 10.63 -15.61 -38.13
N PHE A 3 10.71 -16.62 -37.26
CA PHE A 3 9.94 -16.67 -36.02
C PHE A 3 10.39 -15.51 -35.14
N LYS A 4 9.64 -14.40 -35.15
CA LYS A 4 9.83 -13.32 -34.19
C LYS A 4 9.33 -13.84 -32.84
N PRO A 5 10.22 -14.13 -31.86
CA PRO A 5 9.78 -14.64 -30.58
C PRO A 5 8.86 -13.59 -29.95
N ALA A 6 7.71 -14.03 -29.45
CA ALA A 6 6.76 -13.16 -28.76
C ALA A 6 7.48 -12.48 -27.59
N ASP A 7 7.40 -11.15 -27.53
CA ASP A 7 7.90 -10.38 -26.40
C ASP A 7 7.04 -10.71 -25.18
N ASN A 8 7.58 -11.59 -24.34
CA ASN A 8 6.88 -11.98 -23.13
C ASN A 8 7.13 -10.91 -22.07
N PRO A 9 6.07 -10.35 -21.48
CA PRO A 9 6.21 -9.39 -20.41
C PRO A 9 6.98 -9.98 -19.25
N LYS A 10 7.98 -9.24 -18.77
CA LYS A 10 8.81 -9.69 -17.66
C LYS A 10 8.29 -9.08 -16.36
N CYS A 11 8.23 -9.89 -15.32
CA CYS A 11 7.86 -9.43 -13.99
C CYS A 11 9.01 -8.59 -13.41
N PRO A 12 8.75 -7.35 -12.95
CA PRO A 12 9.80 -6.50 -12.39
C PRO A 12 10.39 -7.03 -11.07
N LYS A 13 9.68 -7.92 -10.35
CA LYS A 13 10.16 -8.49 -9.07
C LYS A 13 11.10 -9.69 -9.20
N CYS A 14 10.95 -10.49 -10.26
CA CYS A 14 11.70 -11.74 -10.39
C CYS A 14 12.42 -11.87 -11.74
N GLY A 15 12.21 -10.94 -12.67
CA GLY A 15 12.83 -10.94 -14.00
C GLY A 15 12.37 -12.06 -14.93
N LYS A 16 11.45 -12.92 -14.48
CA LYS A 16 10.93 -14.06 -15.25
C LYS A 16 9.78 -13.62 -16.16
N SER A 17 9.61 -14.33 -17.26
CA SER A 17 8.48 -14.20 -18.17
C SER A 17 7.17 -14.45 -17.42
N VAL A 18 6.20 -13.56 -17.59
CA VAL A 18 4.85 -13.70 -17.08
C VAL A 18 4.00 -14.33 -18.17
N TYR A 19 3.52 -15.54 -17.93
CA TYR A 19 2.61 -16.24 -18.83
C TYR A 19 1.17 -15.86 -18.54
N ALA A 20 0.28 -15.94 -19.53
CA ALA A 20 -1.12 -15.56 -19.40
C ALA A 20 -1.87 -16.30 -18.27
N ALA A 21 -1.44 -17.51 -17.95
CA ALA A 21 -2.00 -18.27 -16.84
C ALA A 21 -1.72 -17.62 -15.47
N GLU A 22 -0.61 -16.88 -15.31
CA GLU A 22 -0.16 -16.29 -14.04
C GLU A 22 -0.05 -14.77 -14.06
N GLU A 23 -0.47 -14.14 -15.15
CA GLU A 23 -0.37 -12.70 -15.31
C GLU A 23 -1.34 -11.94 -14.41
N ARG A 24 -0.82 -10.89 -13.78
CA ARG A 24 -1.57 -9.94 -12.99
C ARG A 24 -1.13 -8.54 -13.39
N VAL A 25 -2.08 -7.73 -13.84
CA VAL A 25 -1.81 -6.36 -14.29
C VAL A 25 -2.06 -5.41 -13.13
N ALA A 26 -1.05 -4.62 -12.78
CA ALA A 26 -1.18 -3.44 -11.93
C ALA A 26 -0.26 -2.36 -12.47
N GLY A 27 -0.78 -1.15 -12.63
CA GLY A 27 0.00 -0.02 -13.10
C GLY A 27 0.58 -0.13 -14.48
N GLY A 28 -0.15 -0.79 -15.37
CA GLY A 28 0.34 -1.08 -16.72
C GLY A 28 1.50 -2.07 -16.75
N LEU A 29 1.96 -2.56 -15.60
CA LEU A 29 3.00 -3.58 -15.47
C LEU A 29 2.38 -4.95 -15.19
N LYS A 30 3.08 -6.00 -15.64
CA LYS A 30 2.61 -7.38 -15.56
C LYS A 30 3.46 -8.14 -14.57
N TRP A 31 2.79 -8.78 -13.63
CA TRP A 31 3.41 -9.41 -12.47
C TRP A 31 2.92 -10.85 -12.34
N HIS A 32 3.69 -11.70 -11.67
CA HIS A 32 3.19 -13.02 -11.28
C HIS A 32 2.27 -12.93 -10.07
N LYS A 33 1.30 -13.84 -9.98
CA LYS A 33 0.42 -14.00 -8.81
C LYS A 33 1.19 -14.04 -7.48
N MET A 34 2.31 -14.78 -7.44
CA MET A 34 3.17 -14.91 -6.26
C MET A 34 4.09 -13.70 -6.02
N CYS A 35 4.39 -12.94 -7.08
CA CYS A 35 5.22 -11.74 -6.99
C CYS A 35 4.41 -10.50 -6.60
N PHE A 36 3.09 -10.58 -6.68
CA PHE A 36 2.14 -9.54 -6.30
C PHE A 36 2.03 -9.39 -4.78
N LYS A 37 3.08 -8.85 -4.17
CA LYS A 37 3.18 -8.64 -2.73
C LYS A 37 3.53 -7.21 -2.37
N CYS A 38 3.06 -6.78 -1.22
CA CYS A 38 3.23 -5.41 -0.75
C CYS A 38 4.70 -5.14 -0.43
N GLY A 39 5.24 -4.00 -0.85
CA GLY A 39 6.59 -3.58 -0.45
C GLY A 39 6.76 -3.39 1.07
N LEU A 40 5.68 -3.00 1.76
CA LEU A 40 5.71 -2.69 3.21
C LEU A 40 5.44 -3.91 4.09
N CYS A 41 4.32 -4.58 3.87
CA CYS A 41 3.89 -5.69 4.75
C CYS A 41 4.16 -7.08 4.15
N GLN A 42 4.68 -7.15 2.93
CA GLN A 42 4.95 -8.39 2.19
C GLN A 42 3.74 -9.33 2.02
N LYS A 43 2.54 -8.89 2.41
CA LYS A 43 1.29 -9.61 2.20
C LYS A 43 1.02 -9.73 0.71
N LEU A 44 0.53 -10.90 0.27
CA LEU A 44 0.04 -11.07 -1.09
C LEU A 44 -1.17 -10.17 -1.31
N LEU A 45 -1.18 -9.48 -2.46
CA LEU A 45 -2.30 -8.66 -2.91
C LEU A 45 -3.10 -9.41 -3.96
N ASP A 46 -4.38 -9.08 -3.98
CA ASP A 46 -5.33 -9.52 -5.00
C ASP A 46 -5.45 -8.46 -6.09
N SER A 47 -5.82 -8.86 -7.31
CA SER A 47 -5.96 -7.98 -8.51
C SER A 47 -6.81 -6.77 -8.20
N THR A 48 -7.78 -6.95 -7.31
CA THR A 48 -8.82 -6.00 -6.96
C THR A 48 -8.41 -5.06 -5.82
N ASN A 49 -7.30 -5.34 -5.12
CA ASN A 49 -6.93 -4.65 -3.89
C ASN A 49 -5.45 -4.28 -3.83
N CYS A 50 -4.89 -3.83 -4.95
CA CYS A 50 -3.55 -3.28 -5.04
C CYS A 50 -3.57 -1.81 -5.44
N SER A 51 -2.68 -1.03 -4.84
CA SER A 51 -2.37 0.34 -5.23
C SER A 51 -0.92 0.39 -5.67
N GLU A 52 -0.68 0.85 -6.88
CA GLU A 52 0.65 1.21 -7.34
C GLU A 52 1.00 2.60 -6.82
N HIS A 53 2.24 2.81 -6.38
CA HIS A 53 2.77 4.14 -6.12
C HIS A 53 4.25 4.16 -6.49
N GLU A 54 4.64 5.06 -7.41
CA GLU A 54 6.03 5.23 -7.89
C GLU A 54 6.73 3.93 -8.35
N GLY A 55 5.97 2.97 -8.90
CA GLY A 55 6.53 1.69 -9.37
C GLY A 55 6.62 0.59 -8.31
N GLU A 56 6.14 0.84 -7.09
CA GLU A 56 5.98 -0.17 -6.04
C GLU A 56 4.51 -0.54 -5.82
N LEU A 57 4.28 -1.81 -5.45
CA LEU A 57 2.96 -2.32 -5.10
C LEU A 57 2.72 -2.20 -3.59
N TYR A 58 1.61 -1.56 -3.24
CA TYR A 58 1.17 -1.37 -1.87
C TYR A 58 -0.25 -1.88 -1.64
N CYS A 59 -0.46 -2.42 -0.44
CA CYS A 59 -1.78 -2.83 0.03
C CYS A 59 -2.65 -1.60 0.32
N LYS A 60 -3.98 -1.61 0.14
CA LYS A 60 -4.83 -0.43 0.45
C LYS A 60 -4.56 0.15 1.84
N VAL A 61 -4.37 -0.72 2.84
CA VAL A 61 -4.04 -0.32 4.22
C VAL A 61 -2.68 0.37 4.31
N CYS A 62 -1.68 -0.18 3.63
CA CYS A 62 -0.30 0.29 3.65
C CYS A 62 -0.17 1.61 2.89
N HIS A 63 -0.86 1.67 1.74
CA HIS A 63 -0.98 2.85 0.91
C HIS A 63 -1.70 3.97 1.68
N ALA A 64 -2.84 3.69 2.33
CA ALA A 64 -3.53 4.66 3.18
C ALA A 64 -2.69 5.09 4.40
N ARG A 65 -1.88 4.21 4.99
CA ARG A 65 -1.00 4.58 6.11
C ARG A 65 0.19 5.45 5.69
N LYS A 66 0.74 5.24 4.50
CA LYS A 66 1.93 5.97 4.00
C LYS A 66 1.56 7.25 3.25
N PHE A 67 0.53 7.18 2.40
CA PHE A 67 0.10 8.23 1.47
C PHE A 67 -1.30 8.77 1.78
N GLY A 68 -2.06 8.16 2.69
CA GLY A 68 -3.29 8.77 3.18
C GLY A 68 -2.99 10.04 3.98
N PRO A 69 -4.00 10.91 4.15
CA PRO A 69 -3.82 12.17 4.85
C PRO A 69 -3.31 11.90 6.27
N LYS A 70 -2.05 12.26 6.53
CA LYS A 70 -1.39 12.14 7.84
C LYS A 70 -1.99 13.04 8.93
N GLY A 71 -3.13 13.69 8.68
CA GLY A 71 -3.53 14.90 9.40
C GLY A 71 -5.01 15.11 9.69
N TYR A 72 -5.91 14.12 9.54
CA TYR A 72 -7.26 14.30 10.08
C TYR A 72 -7.96 12.97 10.42
N GLY A 73 -7.98 12.63 11.71
CA GLY A 73 -9.10 11.90 12.31
C GLY A 73 -9.17 10.37 12.16
N PHE A 74 -8.08 9.62 12.34
CA PHE A 74 -8.24 8.23 12.83
C PHE A 74 -8.42 8.26 14.36
N GLY A 75 -9.51 8.90 14.77
CA GLY A 75 -9.97 9.04 16.15
C GLY A 75 -11.44 8.67 16.20
N GLY A 76 -11.76 7.40 15.90
CA GLY A 76 -13.08 6.82 16.16
C GLY A 76 -13.23 6.36 17.61
N GLY A 77 -12.69 7.11 18.57
CA GLY A 77 -12.68 6.76 19.99
C GLY A 77 -12.25 7.95 20.84
N ALA A 78 -13.07 8.29 21.83
CA ALA A 78 -13.08 9.54 22.59
C ALA A 78 -11.76 9.88 23.30
N GLY A 79 -11.39 11.16 23.29
CA GLY A 79 -10.38 11.72 24.18
C GLY A 79 -9.39 12.64 23.47
N CYS A 80 -9.33 13.89 23.93
CA CYS A 80 -8.26 14.87 23.72
C CYS A 80 -7.86 15.26 22.28
N LEU A 81 -8.76 15.95 21.55
CA LEU A 81 -8.27 17.10 20.79
C LEU A 81 -8.13 18.29 21.75
N SER A 82 -7.04 18.29 22.50
CA SER A 82 -6.45 19.51 23.07
C SER A 82 -5.07 19.64 22.48
N MET A 83 -4.99 20.37 21.37
CA MET A 83 -3.76 21.05 20.99
C MET A 83 -3.90 22.48 21.48
N ASP A 84 -3.85 22.67 22.79
CA ASP A 84 -3.66 23.97 23.41
C ASP A 84 -2.35 23.96 24.16
N THR A 85 -1.44 24.77 23.63
CA THR A 85 -0.11 25.05 24.12
C THR A 85 -0.16 25.56 25.55
N GLY A 86 0.49 24.84 26.46
CA GLY A 86 1.19 25.39 27.63
C GLY A 86 0.34 25.99 28.75
N ASP A 87 0.61 25.50 29.95
CA ASP A 87 0.52 26.26 31.22
C ASP A 87 -0.89 26.63 31.73
N HIS A 88 -1.38 25.91 32.76
CA HIS A 88 -1.51 26.43 34.14
C HIS A 88 -2.48 25.59 35.03
N LEU A 89 -2.06 25.41 36.30
CA LEU A 89 -2.84 25.33 37.55
C LEU A 89 -3.63 24.04 37.93
N GLN A 90 -2.95 23.19 38.70
CA GLN A 90 -3.21 22.91 40.14
C GLN A 90 -4.68 22.71 40.62
N GLN A 91 -5.00 21.44 40.93
CA GLN A 91 -5.61 20.87 42.18
C GLN A 91 -6.97 21.35 42.77
N GLU A 92 -7.57 20.44 43.57
CA GLU A 92 -8.74 20.54 44.49
C GLU A 92 -10.13 20.41 43.85
N ASN A 93 -11.13 19.66 44.38
CA ASN A 93 -11.60 19.44 45.76
C ASN A 93 -12.53 18.19 45.71
N ALA A 94 -12.38 17.14 46.52
CA ALA A 94 -13.04 16.92 47.82
C ALA A 94 -14.51 17.39 47.90
N ASN A 95 -15.47 16.46 47.79
CA ASN A 95 -16.63 16.39 48.69
C ASN A 95 -17.15 14.97 48.76
#